data_AF-A0A9N9CES5-F1
#
_entry.id   AF-A0A9N9CES5-F1
#
_cell.length_a   1.000
_cell.length_b   1.000
_cell.length_c   1.000
_cell.angle_alpha   90.00
_cell.angle_beta   90.00
_cell.angle_gamma   90.00
#
_symmetry.space_group_name_H-M   'P 1'
#
loop_
_entity.id
_entity.type
_entity.pdbx_description
1 polymer ?
#
loop_
_entity_poly.entity_id
_entity_poly.type
_entity_poly.pdbx_seq_one_letter_code
_entity_poly.pdbx_strand_id
1 'polypeptide(L)'
;MPPFPVHSEFSEKGLDIITQVGIWKRANENYLVGGCTSSQGTYTLTNLENPNNLNKPTVLGPDAAVVLKTRWDTLSVEDKGENFPNFSKFYC
;
A
#
# COMPACT_ATOMS: atom_id res chain seq x y z
N MET A 1 32.39 15.58 10.71
CA MET A 1 31.75 14.90 9.56
C MET A 1 30.32 14.62 9.96
N PRO A 2 29.28 15.12 9.27
CA PRO A 2 27.92 14.71 9.54
C PRO A 2 27.78 13.21 9.18
N PRO A 3 26.91 12.45 9.86
CA PRO A 3 26.71 11.05 9.51
C PRO A 3 26.15 10.97 8.08
N PHE A 4 26.79 10.15 7.24
CA PHE A 4 26.23 9.79 5.94
C PHE A 4 24.85 9.16 6.16
N PRO A 5 23.84 9.50 5.34
CA PRO A 5 22.56 8.82 5.42
C PRO A 5 22.83 7.33 5.20
N VAL A 6 22.43 6.53 6.17
CA VAL A 6 22.51 5.07 6.10
C VAL A 6 21.57 4.66 4.96
N HIS A 7 22.12 4.46 3.76
CA HIS A 7 21.47 3.65 2.74
C HIS A 7 21.36 2.25 3.34
N SER A 8 20.24 1.99 4.00
CA SER A 8 19.96 0.68 4.56
C SER A 8 19.63 -0.22 3.37
N GLU A 9 20.26 -1.38 3.27
CA GLU A 9 19.94 -2.39 2.25
C GLU A 9 18.45 -2.80 2.29
N PHE A 10 17.78 -2.56 3.43
CA PHE A 10 16.33 -2.66 3.58
C PHE A 10 15.55 -1.65 2.74
N SER A 11 16.06 -0.42 2.60
CA SER A 11 15.48 0.60 1.72
C SER A 11 15.59 0.23 0.24
N GLU A 12 16.68 -0.41 -0.19
CA GLU A 12 16.83 -0.85 -1.58
C GLU A 12 15.88 -2.01 -1.92
N LYS A 13 15.73 -3.00 -1.03
CA LYS A 13 14.77 -4.09 -1.24
C LYS A 13 13.32 -3.62 -1.22
N GLY A 14 12.96 -2.71 -0.32
CA GLY A 14 11.63 -2.11 -0.30
C GLY A 14 11.34 -1.31 -1.56
N LEU A 15 12.32 -0.53 -2.04
CA LEU A 15 12.23 0.21 -3.30
C LEU A 15 12.11 -0.70 -4.52
N ASP A 16 12.81 -1.85 -4.54
CA ASP A 16 12.70 -2.84 -5.62
C ASP A 16 11.28 -3.44 -5.68
N ILE A 17 10.72 -3.85 -4.53
CA ILE A 17 9.35 -4.37 -4.46
C ILE A 17 8.34 -3.32 -4.94
N ILE A 18 8.44 -2.08 -4.45
CA ILE A 18 7.57 -0.97 -4.88
C ILE A 18 7.69 -0.75 -6.39
N THR A 19 8.92 -0.78 -6.93
CA THR A 19 9.18 -0.57 -8.36
C THR A 19 8.56 -1.68 -9.21
N GLN A 20 8.75 -2.94 -8.83
CA GLN A 20 8.18 -4.08 -9.57
C GLN A 20 6.65 -4.07 -9.53
N VAL A 21 6.05 -3.75 -8.37
CA VAL A 21 4.60 -3.59 -8.22
C VAL A 21 4.10 -2.44 -9.10
N GLY A 22 4.83 -1.33 -9.18
CA GLY A 22 4.48 -0.19 -10.04
C GLY A 22 4.51 -0.52 -11.53
N ILE A 23 5.55 -1.25 -11.99
CA ILE A 23 5.64 -1.75 -13.38
C ILE A 23 4.46 -2.68 -13.69
N TRP A 24 4.20 -3.64 -12.81
CA TRP A 24 3.07 -4.57 -12.96
C TRP A 24 1.72 -3.82 -12.96
N LYS A 25 1.54 -2.84 -12.08
CA LYS A 25 0.33 -2.00 -12.03
C LYS A 25 0.13 -1.27 -13.35
N ARG A 26 1.18 -0.66 -13.92
CA ARG A 26 1.10 0.07 -15.20
C ARG A 26 0.65 -0.84 -16.33
N ALA A 27 1.16 -2.06 -16.38
CA ALA A 27 0.75 -3.05 -17.37
C ALA A 27 -0.73 -3.48 -17.24
N ASN A 28 -1.34 -3.28 -16.07
CA ASN A 28 -2.64 -3.83 -15.70
C ASN A 28 -3.69 -2.77 -15.30
N GLU A 29 -3.38 -1.48 -15.43
CA GLU A 29 -4.18 -0.38 -14.88
C GLU A 29 -5.58 -0.25 -15.49
N ASN A 30 -5.75 -0.71 -16.73
CA ASN A 30 -7.03 -0.59 -17.42
C ASN A 30 -8.09 -1.60 -16.95
N TYR A 31 -7.68 -2.76 -16.42
CA TYR A 31 -8.59 -3.89 -16.18
C TYR A 31 -8.54 -4.46 -14.76
N LEU A 32 -7.38 -4.49 -14.11
CA LEU A 32 -7.19 -5.24 -12.86
C LEU A 32 -6.92 -4.37 -11.65
N VAL A 33 -6.24 -3.23 -11.82
CA VAL A 33 -5.84 -2.38 -10.70
C VAL A 33 -6.74 -1.15 -10.60
N GLY A 34 -7.31 -0.93 -9.42
CA GLY A 34 -8.10 0.26 -9.11
C GLY A 34 -7.32 1.32 -8.33
N GLY A 35 -6.41 0.89 -7.45
CA GLY A 35 -5.52 1.77 -6.68
C GLY A 35 -4.32 1.02 -6.13
N CYS A 36 -3.32 1.74 -5.65
CA CYS A 36 -2.20 1.15 -4.93
C CYS A 36 -1.61 2.15 -3.93
N THR A 37 -0.83 1.65 -2.97
CA THR A 37 -0.04 2.46 -2.03
C THR A 37 1.37 1.88 -1.91
N SER A 38 2.31 2.72 -1.52
CA SER A 38 3.63 2.33 -1.03
C SER A 38 3.64 2.23 0.51
N SER A 39 4.83 2.07 1.11
CA SER A 39 5.11 1.85 2.54
C SER A 39 4.54 2.89 3.52
N GLN A 40 3.87 3.92 3.01
CA GLN A 40 3.20 4.95 3.79
C GLN A 40 1.73 4.65 4.08
N GLY A 41 1.14 3.62 3.45
CA GLY A 41 -0.24 3.22 3.68
C GLY A 41 -0.36 2.27 4.88
N THR A 42 -1.32 2.53 5.78
CA THR A 42 -1.72 1.59 6.82
C THR A 42 -3.16 1.13 6.61
N TYR A 43 -3.41 -0.16 6.82
CA TYR A 43 -4.69 -0.80 6.58
C TYR A 43 -5.20 -1.47 7.85
N THR A 44 -6.42 -1.13 8.25
CA THR A 44 -7.11 -1.81 9.33
C THR A 44 -7.89 -3.01 8.79
N LEU A 45 -7.57 -4.20 9.30
CA LEU A 45 -8.26 -5.45 9.00
C LEU A 45 -9.44 -5.64 9.94
N THR A 46 -10.59 -5.05 9.57
CA THR A 46 -11.83 -5.07 10.38
C THR A 46 -12.32 -6.48 10.73
N ASN A 47 -12.08 -7.47 9.88
CA ASN A 47 -12.46 -8.87 10.14
C ASN A 47 -11.56 -9.58 11.18
N LEU A 48 -10.44 -8.97 11.58
CA LEU A 48 -9.55 -9.48 12.63
C LEU A 48 -9.78 -8.80 13.99
N GLU A 49 -10.73 -7.86 14.08
CA GLU A 49 -11.26 -7.34 15.35
C GLU A 49 -12.13 -8.38 16.07
N ASN A 50 -11.63 -9.62 16.18
CA ASN A 50 -12.27 -10.63 16.99
C ASN A 50 -11.92 -10.35 18.46
N PRO A 51 -12.90 -10.09 19.34
CA PRO A 51 -12.64 -9.83 20.75
C PRO A 51 -11.95 -11.01 21.47
N ASN A 52 -11.95 -12.21 20.86
CA ASN A 52 -11.30 -13.40 21.39
C ASN A 52 -9.87 -13.62 20.86
N ASN A 53 -9.34 -12.73 20.01
CA ASN A 53 -8.03 -12.92 19.37
C ASN A 53 -7.19 -11.62 19.37
N LEU A 54 -6.99 -11.07 20.57
CA LEU A 54 -6.23 -9.83 20.84
C LEU A 54 -4.77 -9.80 20.34
N ASN A 55 -4.20 -10.94 19.97
CA ASN A 55 -2.78 -11.06 19.64
C ASN A 55 -2.44 -10.89 18.15
N LYS A 56 -3.43 -10.66 17.28
CA LYS A 56 -3.16 -10.41 15.85
C LYS A 56 -3.14 -8.90 15.58
N PRO A 57 -2.12 -8.39 14.86
CA PRO A 57 -2.09 -6.99 14.46
C PRO A 57 -3.29 -6.72 13.55
N THR A 58 -4.22 -5.90 14.04
CA THR A 58 -5.38 -5.43 13.28
C THR A 58 -4.97 -4.37 12.25
N VAL A 59 -3.80 -3.75 12.41
CA VAL A 59 -3.26 -2.75 11.47
C VAL A 59 -2.04 -3.30 10.76
N LEU A 60 -2.04 -3.24 9.44
CA LEU A 60 -0.91 -3.59 8.57
C LEU A 60 -0.30 -2.34 7.94
N GLY A 61 1.02 -2.23 7.96
CA GLY A 61 1.78 -1.23 7.19
C GLY A 61 2.65 -1.93 6.14
N PRO A 62 2.09 -2.38 5.00
CA PRO A 62 2.84 -3.11 3.99
C PRO A 62 3.79 -2.20 3.21
N ASP A 63 4.91 -2.73 2.72
CA ASP A 63 5.86 -1.99 1.86
C ASP A 63 5.20 -1.52 0.55
N ALA A 64 4.24 -2.30 0.04
CA ALA A 64 3.36 -1.93 -1.06
C ALA A 64 2.02 -2.66 -0.92
N ALA A 65 0.92 -2.05 -1.35
CA ALA A 65 -0.35 -2.72 -1.51
C ALA A 65 -1.07 -2.31 -2.79
N VAL A 66 -1.86 -3.24 -3.33
CA VAL A 66 -2.67 -3.04 -4.53
C VAL A 66 -4.12 -3.34 -4.19
N VAL A 67 -5.01 -2.45 -4.61
CA VAL A 67 -6.45 -2.66 -4.59
C VAL A 67 -6.91 -3.06 -5.98
N LEU A 68 -7.55 -4.22 -6.06
CA LEU A 68 -8.15 -4.69 -7.31
C LEU A 68 -9.30 -3.78 -7.74
N LYS A 69 -9.44 -3.61 -9.04
CA LYS A 69 -10.45 -2.74 -9.67
C LYS A 69 -11.87 -3.08 -9.23
N THR A 70 -12.20 -4.37 -9.15
CA THR A 70 -13.50 -4.84 -8.67
C THR A 70 -13.83 -4.36 -7.25
N ARG A 71 -12.86 -4.28 -6.35
CA ARG A 71 -13.05 -3.73 -5.01
C ARG A 71 -13.09 -2.21 -5.05
N TRP A 72 -12.18 -1.59 -5.80
CA TRP A 72 -12.11 -0.14 -5.94
C TRP A 72 -13.41 0.48 -6.46
N ASP A 73 -14.05 -0.16 -7.44
CA ASP A 73 -15.28 0.34 -8.06
C ASP A 73 -16.50 0.26 -7.11
N THR A 74 -16.42 -0.55 -6.05
CA THR A 74 -17.48 -0.61 -5.01
C THR A 74 -17.37 0.50 -3.97
N LEU A 75 -16.26 1.24 -3.92
CA LEU A 75 -16.04 2.30 -2.95
C LEU A 75 -16.60 3.64 -3.42
N SER A 76 -17.16 4.41 -2.49
CA SER A 76 -17.55 5.80 -2.73
C SER A 76 -16.31 6.68 -3.01
N VAL A 77 -16.52 7.90 -3.50
CA VAL A 77 -15.41 8.83 -3.76
C VAL A 77 -14.76 9.26 -2.45
N GLU A 78 -15.57 9.43 -1.42
CA GLU A 78 -15.16 9.76 -0.05
C GLU A 78 -14.31 8.62 0.53
N ASP A 79 -14.78 7.37 0.46
CA ASP A 79 -14.05 6.20 0.96
C ASP A 79 -12.70 6.02 0.26
N LYS A 80 -12.64 6.31 -1.05
CA LYS A 80 -11.38 6.29 -1.81
C LYS A 80 -10.39 7.32 -1.27
N GLY A 81 -10.86 8.54 -1.01
CA GLY A 81 -10.02 9.63 -0.51
C GLY A 81 -9.51 9.40 0.91
N GLU A 82 -10.33 8.83 1.78
CA GLU A 82 -9.97 8.55 3.18
C GLU A 82 -9.05 7.34 3.32
N ASN A 83 -9.33 6.24 2.61
CA ASN A 83 -8.61 4.98 2.77
C ASN A 83 -7.39 4.84 1.85
N PHE A 84 -7.33 5.61 0.76
CA PHE A 84 -6.25 5.55 -0.23
C PHE A 84 -5.82 6.96 -0.64
N PRO A 85 -5.24 7.75 0.29
CA PRO A 85 -4.85 9.11 -0.01
C PRO A 85 -3.77 9.10 -1.09
N ASN A 86 -3.86 10.03 -2.02
CA ASN A 86 -3.06 10.04 -3.24
C ASN A 86 -1.64 10.58 -2.94
N PHE A 87 -0.79 9.74 -2.33
CA PHE A 87 0.58 10.11 -1.96
C PHE A 87 1.53 10.02 -3.17
N SER A 88 1.41 11.01 -4.06
CA SER A 88 2.25 11.23 -5.24
C SER A 88 2.19 10.14 -6.33
N LYS A 89 2.15 10.59 -7.60
CA LYS A 89 2.12 9.73 -8.80
C LYS A 89 3.42 8.95 -9.04
N PHE A 90 4.40 9.03 -8.15
CA PHE A 90 5.76 8.50 -8.34
C PHE A 90 6.08 7.29 -7.49
N TYR A 91 5.30 7.04 -6.44
CA TYR A 91 5.51 5.90 -5.54
C TYR A 91 4.29 4.98 -5.58
N CYS A 92 4.02 4.49 -6.79
CA CYS A 92 3.04 3.48 -7.21
C CYS A 92 2.99 3.39 -8.76
#